data_AF-A0A9Q4T9N4-F1
#
_entry.id   AF-A0A9Q4T9N4-F1
#
_cell.length_a   1.000
_cell.length_b   1.000
_cell.length_c   1.000
_cell.angle_alpha   90.00
_cell.angle_beta   90.00
_cell.angle_gamma   90.00
#
_symmetry.space_group_name_H-M   'P 1'
#
loop_
_entity.id
_entity.type
_entity.pdbx_description
1 polymer ?
#
loop_
_entity_poly.entity_id
_entity_poly.type
_entity_poly.pdbx_seq_one_letter_code
_entity_poly.pdbx_strand_id
1 'polypeptide(L)'
;MTQPTHLFTIESHQDRKAFYSQLKEHGIHASDLMSMLAAGNIPDVLYRESEILSALAILSCRNTNSLVVSGNEGVGKSCFVRNLSRYLLQVQPDCHLAEINLVSLSAGNTSAAEMEKKLALATELAARHKVILYLDGTHAFAHENGQPSPGMQVLTALKPYLMTPFRCIISAPCEAMEQLKNDAAYKKRFRFMTLCSLNDTQKKNVILNRFGNTPFIEDALAQSGGESRELHQLIENIDYLQALERVKSRLAFTES
;
A
#
# COMPACT_ATOMS: atom_id res chain seq x y z
N MET A 1 2.16 -18.14 -26.18
CA MET A 1 1.64 -17.70 -24.87
C MET A 1 1.47 -16.20 -24.94
N THR A 2 0.22 -15.75 -24.83
CA THR A 2 -0.26 -14.39 -25.12
C THR A 2 0.40 -13.36 -24.20
N GLN A 3 0.98 -12.31 -24.80
CA GLN A 3 1.46 -11.12 -24.09
C GLN A 3 0.31 -10.52 -23.26
N PRO A 4 0.57 -9.95 -22.07
CA PRO A 4 -0.46 -9.24 -21.34
C PRO A 4 -0.86 -8.02 -22.18
N THR A 5 -2.12 -8.05 -22.60
CA THR A 5 -2.88 -7.00 -23.25
C THR A 5 -2.58 -5.65 -22.58
N HIS A 6 -2.18 -4.66 -23.38
CA HIS A 6 -2.28 -3.24 -23.04
C HIS A 6 -3.71 -2.96 -22.58
N LEU A 7 -3.98 -3.03 -21.28
CA LEU A 7 -5.24 -2.59 -20.70
C LEU A 7 -4.99 -1.22 -20.08
N PHE A 8 -5.80 -0.26 -20.51
CA PHE A 8 -5.94 1.11 -20.03
C PHE A 8 -5.02 2.15 -20.68
N THR A 9 -5.57 2.82 -21.70
CA THR A 9 -5.27 4.24 -21.92
C THR A 9 -5.87 4.97 -20.71
N ILE A 10 -5.05 5.29 -19.71
CA ILE A 10 -5.45 6.19 -18.64
C ILE A 10 -5.59 7.56 -19.29
N GLU A 11 -6.81 7.93 -19.69
CA GLU A 11 -7.06 9.27 -20.19
C GLU A 11 -6.53 10.28 -19.18
N SER A 12 -5.75 11.24 -19.66
CA SER A 12 -5.17 12.28 -18.83
C SER A 12 -6.28 13.21 -18.38
N HIS A 13 -6.99 12.86 -17.32
CA HIS A 13 -7.83 13.82 -16.62
C HIS A 13 -6.93 14.97 -16.17
N GLN A 14 -7.17 16.18 -16.70
CA GLN A 14 -6.49 17.42 -16.29
C GLN A 14 -6.53 17.57 -14.75
N ASP A 15 -7.60 17.08 -14.13
CA ASP A 15 -7.83 17.04 -12.69
C ASP A 15 -6.75 16.27 -11.92
N ARG A 16 -6.24 15.17 -12.48
CA ARG A 16 -5.23 14.33 -11.81
C ARG A 16 -3.88 15.05 -11.72
N LYS A 17 -3.43 15.69 -12.79
CA LYS A 17 -2.17 16.47 -12.78
C LYS A 17 -2.29 17.67 -11.85
N ALA A 18 -3.42 18.37 -11.86
CA ALA A 18 -3.67 19.50 -10.98
C ALA A 18 -3.62 19.10 -9.49
N PHE A 19 -4.15 17.93 -9.12
CA PHE A 19 -4.07 17.41 -7.76
C PHE A 19 -2.61 17.25 -7.28
N TYR A 20 -1.77 16.54 -8.04
CA TYR A 20 -0.37 16.30 -7.65
C TYR A 20 0.46 17.58 -7.65
N SER A 21 0.24 18.49 -8.60
CA SER A 21 0.92 19.80 -8.61
C SER A 21 0.60 20.64 -7.37
N GLN A 22 -0.69 20.76 -7.01
CA GLN A 22 -1.11 21.52 -5.83
C GLN A 22 -0.56 20.94 -4.52
N LEU A 23 -0.53 19.60 -4.39
CA LEU A 23 0.12 18.97 -3.24
C LEU A 23 1.60 19.33 -3.15
N LYS A 24 2.31 19.24 -4.28
CA LYS A 24 3.74 19.54 -4.35
C LYS A 24 4.06 20.99 -4.01
N GLU A 25 3.23 21.95 -4.43
CA GLU A 25 3.35 23.37 -4.08
C GLU A 25 3.32 23.61 -2.57
N HIS A 26 2.63 22.74 -1.82
CA HIS A 26 2.52 22.80 -0.36
C HIS A 26 3.50 21.83 0.34
N GLY A 27 4.48 21.29 -0.38
CA GLY A 27 5.48 20.37 0.15
C GLY A 27 4.92 18.99 0.53
N ILE A 28 3.74 18.62 0.02
CA ILE A 28 3.14 17.30 0.24
C ILE A 28 3.55 16.40 -0.91
N HIS A 29 4.25 15.31 -0.60
CA HIS A 29 4.66 14.32 -1.58
C HIS A 29 3.64 13.20 -1.66
N ALA A 30 3.20 12.89 -2.87
CA ALA A 30 2.26 11.81 -3.14
C ALA A 30 2.70 11.02 -4.38
N SER A 31 2.49 9.70 -4.34
CA SER A 31 2.75 8.80 -5.46
C SER A 31 1.45 8.51 -6.21
N ASP A 32 1.50 8.61 -7.54
CA ASP A 32 0.39 8.21 -8.42
C ASP A 32 0.43 6.71 -8.67
N LEU A 33 -0.40 5.97 -7.95
CA LEU A 33 -0.43 4.50 -8.03
C LEU A 33 -0.93 4.02 -9.40
N MET A 34 -1.75 4.80 -10.09
CA MET A 34 -2.20 4.45 -11.44
C MET A 34 -1.07 4.58 -12.44
N SER A 35 -0.27 5.65 -12.33
CA SER A 35 0.91 5.83 -13.17
C SER A 35 2.01 4.80 -12.84
N MET A 36 2.19 4.46 -11.57
CA MET A 36 3.10 3.36 -11.16
C MET A 36 2.66 2.01 -11.71
N LEU A 37 1.34 1.74 -11.72
CA LEU A 37 0.81 0.53 -12.33
C LEU A 37 1.09 0.48 -13.83
N ALA A 38 0.80 1.56 -14.54
CA ALA A 38 1.02 1.64 -15.99
C ALA A 38 2.51 1.47 -16.36
N ALA A 39 3.42 1.87 -15.46
CA ALA A 39 4.86 1.65 -15.61
C ALA A 39 5.33 0.24 -15.23
N GLY A 40 4.44 -0.64 -14.74
CA GLY A 40 4.80 -1.98 -14.29
C GLY A 40 5.50 -2.04 -12.92
N ASN A 41 5.46 -0.94 -12.15
CA ASN A 41 6.16 -0.82 -10.87
C ASN A 41 5.37 -1.39 -9.67
N ILE A 42 4.14 -1.82 -9.89
CA ILE A 42 3.30 -2.45 -8.86
C ILE A 42 3.33 -3.95 -9.11
N PRO A 43 3.81 -4.79 -8.17
CA PRO A 43 3.83 -6.24 -8.36
C PRO A 43 2.42 -6.82 -8.37
N ASP A 44 2.22 -7.92 -9.10
CA ASP A 44 0.97 -8.69 -9.05
C ASP A 44 0.76 -9.30 -7.65
N VAL A 45 -0.49 -9.44 -7.26
CA VAL A 45 -0.92 -10.02 -5.99
C VAL A 45 -1.82 -11.19 -6.33
N LEU A 46 -1.45 -12.38 -5.89
CA LEU A 46 -2.19 -13.62 -6.10
C LEU A 46 -2.88 -14.05 -4.80
N TYR A 47 -3.94 -14.83 -4.91
CA TYR A 47 -4.67 -15.42 -3.77
C TYR A 47 -5.30 -14.38 -2.84
N ARG A 48 -5.71 -13.23 -3.38
CA ARG A 48 -6.36 -12.12 -2.65
C ARG A 48 -7.64 -11.64 -3.32
N GLU A 49 -8.21 -12.43 -4.21
CA GLU A 49 -9.36 -12.06 -5.03
C GLU A 49 -10.57 -11.68 -4.16
N SER A 50 -10.79 -12.43 -3.06
CA SER A 50 -11.89 -12.17 -2.13
C SER A 50 -11.72 -10.85 -1.38
N GLU A 51 -10.50 -10.55 -0.94
CA GLU A 51 -10.15 -9.33 -0.25
C GLU A 51 -10.18 -8.13 -1.19
N ILE A 52 -9.69 -8.26 -2.42
CA ILE A 52 -9.76 -7.23 -3.47
C ILE A 52 -11.22 -6.89 -3.75
N LEU A 53 -12.07 -7.88 -3.97
CA LEU A 53 -13.50 -7.68 -4.23
C LEU A 53 -14.19 -6.98 -3.05
N SER A 54 -13.91 -7.43 -1.83
CA SER A 54 -14.45 -6.80 -0.62
C SER A 54 -13.98 -5.35 -0.45
N ALA A 55 -12.69 -5.07 -0.71
CA ALA A 55 -12.12 -3.72 -0.61
C ALA A 55 -12.76 -2.76 -1.63
N LEU A 56 -12.89 -3.19 -2.89
CA LEU A 56 -13.54 -2.39 -3.95
C LEU A 56 -15.02 -2.15 -3.64
N ALA A 57 -15.73 -3.15 -3.10
CA ALA A 57 -17.11 -3.01 -2.68
C ALA A 57 -17.26 -1.98 -1.54
N ILE A 58 -16.36 -2.04 -0.54
CA ILE A 58 -16.30 -1.06 0.55
C ILE A 58 -16.09 0.36 0.00
N LEU A 59 -15.08 0.56 -0.86
CA LEU A 59 -14.75 1.86 -1.45
C LEU A 59 -15.86 2.41 -2.35
N SER A 60 -16.80 1.56 -2.77
CA SER A 60 -17.98 1.90 -3.59
C SER A 60 -19.24 2.17 -2.77
N CYS A 61 -19.19 2.01 -1.45
CA CYS A 61 -20.32 2.35 -0.58
C CYS A 61 -20.61 3.86 -0.61
N ARG A 62 -21.86 4.24 -0.30
CA ARG A 62 -22.23 5.66 -0.17
C ARG A 62 -21.78 6.28 1.15
N ASN A 63 -21.89 5.52 2.25
CA ASN A 63 -21.70 6.06 3.60
C ASN A 63 -20.38 5.62 4.26
N THR A 64 -20.04 4.33 4.19
CA THR A 64 -18.83 3.75 4.82
C THR A 64 -17.84 3.32 3.74
N ASN A 65 -17.22 4.32 3.11
CA ASN A 65 -16.36 4.13 1.92
C ASN A 65 -14.89 4.47 2.15
N SER A 66 -14.48 4.41 3.41
CA SER A 66 -13.08 4.37 3.80
C SER A 66 -12.74 2.99 4.39
N LEU A 67 -11.51 2.54 4.19
CA LEU A 67 -11.08 1.19 4.52
C LEU A 67 -9.85 1.23 5.43
N VAL A 68 -9.87 0.46 6.51
CA VAL A 68 -8.66 0.11 7.26
C VAL A 68 -8.29 -1.33 6.89
N VAL A 69 -7.09 -1.50 6.34
CA VAL A 69 -6.46 -2.80 6.07
C VAL A 69 -5.46 -3.09 7.17
N SER A 70 -5.66 -4.19 7.87
CA SER A 70 -4.80 -4.65 8.95
C SER A 70 -4.20 -6.01 8.65
N GLY A 71 -3.19 -6.42 9.41
CA GLY A 71 -2.51 -7.71 9.28
C GLY A 71 -1.12 -7.67 9.90
N ASN A 72 -0.52 -8.85 10.06
CA ASN A 72 0.82 -8.99 10.63
C ASN A 72 1.87 -8.29 9.74
N GLU A 73 3.06 -8.07 10.29
CA GLU A 73 4.17 -7.56 9.50
C GLU A 73 4.49 -8.50 8.34
N GLY A 74 4.84 -7.95 7.17
CA GLY A 74 5.26 -8.78 6.05
C GLY A 74 4.16 -9.51 5.26
N VAL A 75 2.88 -9.44 5.66
CA VAL A 75 1.76 -10.10 4.94
C VAL A 75 1.38 -9.45 3.59
N GLY A 76 2.02 -8.32 3.25
CA GLY A 76 1.82 -7.62 1.99
C GLY A 76 0.71 -6.56 1.98
N LYS A 77 0.42 -5.90 3.11
CA LYS A 77 -0.61 -4.84 3.22
C LYS A 77 -0.45 -3.75 2.16
N SER A 78 0.74 -3.17 2.02
CA SER A 78 0.99 -2.10 1.05
C SER A 78 0.92 -2.59 -0.39
N CYS A 79 1.44 -3.79 -0.64
CA CYS A 79 1.34 -4.46 -1.93
C CYS A 79 -0.14 -4.65 -2.34
N PHE A 80 -0.96 -5.13 -1.41
CA PHE A 80 -2.40 -5.32 -1.60
C PHE A 80 -3.10 -4.00 -1.94
N VAL A 81 -2.91 -2.93 -1.16
CA VAL A 81 -3.58 -1.65 -1.40
C VAL A 81 -3.13 -1.02 -2.72
N ARG A 82 -1.82 -1.02 -3.01
CA ARG A 82 -1.29 -0.53 -4.30
C ARG A 82 -1.88 -1.32 -5.47
N ASN A 83 -2.04 -2.64 -5.33
CA ASN A 83 -2.64 -3.48 -6.36
C ASN A 83 -4.11 -3.12 -6.65
N LEU A 84 -4.87 -2.59 -5.68
CA LEU A 84 -6.25 -2.15 -5.93
C LEU A 84 -6.36 -1.14 -7.09
N SER A 85 -5.31 -0.37 -7.38
CA SER A 85 -5.24 0.51 -8.56
C SER A 85 -5.55 -0.22 -9.88
N ARG A 86 -5.19 -1.50 -10.02
CA ARG A 86 -5.47 -2.35 -11.19
C ARG A 86 -6.94 -2.47 -11.52
N TYR A 87 -7.74 -2.55 -10.48
CA TYR A 87 -9.17 -2.87 -10.58
C TYR A 87 -10.03 -1.64 -10.33
N LEU A 88 -9.53 -0.65 -9.59
CA LEU A 88 -10.30 0.53 -9.21
C LEU A 88 -10.83 1.29 -10.43
N LEU A 89 -10.03 1.47 -11.49
CA LEU A 89 -10.48 2.14 -12.72
C LEU A 89 -11.61 1.39 -13.45
N GLN A 90 -11.73 0.08 -13.26
CA GLN A 90 -12.80 -0.73 -13.87
C GLN A 90 -14.13 -0.58 -13.12
N VAL A 91 -14.07 -0.36 -11.81
CA VAL A 91 -15.24 -0.26 -10.93
C VAL A 91 -15.66 1.21 -10.72
N GLN A 92 -14.69 2.12 -10.69
CA GLN A 92 -14.84 3.55 -10.49
C GLN A 92 -13.91 4.33 -11.45
N PRO A 93 -14.30 4.50 -12.72
CA PRO A 93 -13.46 5.11 -13.76
C PRO A 93 -12.96 6.52 -13.42
N ASP A 94 -13.79 7.31 -12.75
CA ASP A 94 -13.47 8.69 -12.37
C ASP A 94 -12.57 8.81 -11.13
N CYS A 95 -12.19 7.69 -10.52
CA CYS A 95 -11.54 7.68 -9.21
C CYS A 95 -10.08 7.26 -9.31
N HIS A 96 -9.22 8.00 -8.62
CA HIS A 96 -7.79 7.73 -8.59
C HIS A 96 -7.36 7.26 -7.21
N LEU A 97 -6.20 6.60 -7.14
CA LEU A 97 -5.60 6.16 -5.89
C LEU A 97 -4.22 6.80 -5.76
N ALA A 98 -4.04 7.59 -4.70
CA ALA A 98 -2.79 8.31 -4.44
C ALA A 98 -2.23 7.90 -3.08
N GLU A 99 -0.97 7.52 -3.03
CA GLU A 99 -0.28 7.21 -1.77
C GLU A 99 0.40 8.48 -1.24
N ILE A 100 0.03 8.90 -0.03
CA ILE A 100 0.62 10.08 0.61
C ILE A 100 1.86 9.66 1.40
N ASN A 101 2.97 10.36 1.18
CA ASN A 101 4.16 10.19 2.00
C ASN A 101 3.95 10.90 3.35
N LEU A 102 3.72 10.13 4.41
CA LEU A 102 3.47 10.66 5.75
C LEU A 102 4.66 11.48 6.29
N VAL A 103 5.89 11.15 5.91
CA VAL A 103 7.08 11.92 6.31
C VAL A 103 7.04 13.32 5.72
N SER A 104 6.53 13.50 4.49
CA SER A 104 6.40 14.84 3.89
C SER A 104 5.38 15.73 4.61
N LEU A 105 4.39 15.12 5.28
CA LEU A 105 3.44 15.85 6.12
C LEU A 105 4.09 16.35 7.41
N SER A 106 5.07 15.61 7.94
CA SER A 106 5.76 15.92 9.20
C SER A 106 7.17 16.52 9.04
N ALA A 107 7.66 16.69 7.81
CA ALA A 107 9.03 17.15 7.54
C ALA A 107 9.21 18.66 7.80
N GLY A 108 10.25 19.01 8.59
CA GLY A 108 10.82 20.37 8.66
C GLY A 108 10.48 21.20 9.91
N ASN A 109 10.72 20.71 11.14
CA ASN A 109 10.33 21.37 12.40
C ASN A 109 8.86 21.83 12.42
N THR A 110 8.02 21.16 11.63
CA THR A 110 6.63 21.50 11.41
C THR A 110 5.86 21.30 12.71
N SER A 111 5.24 22.37 13.20
CA SER A 111 4.32 22.27 14.34
C SER A 111 3.15 21.34 14.01
N ALA A 112 2.54 20.69 15.01
CA ALA A 112 1.36 19.85 14.80
C ALA A 112 0.24 20.58 14.03
N ALA A 113 0.11 21.89 14.23
CA ALA A 113 -0.85 22.74 13.52
C ALA A 113 -0.56 22.87 12.02
N GLU A 114 0.70 22.85 11.60
CA GLU A 114 1.06 22.94 10.19
C GLU A 114 0.91 21.59 9.47
N MET A 115 1.20 20.48 10.16
CA MET A 115 0.83 19.15 9.67
C MET A 115 -0.69 19.03 9.48
N GLU A 116 -1.49 19.53 10.43
CA GLU A 116 -2.96 19.55 10.32
C GLU A 116 -3.43 20.37 9.11
N LYS A 117 -2.83 21.54 8.85
CA LYS A 117 -3.10 22.34 7.64
C LYS A 117 -2.79 21.58 6.34
N LYS A 118 -1.63 20.91 6.27
CA LYS A 118 -1.26 20.09 5.11
C LYS A 118 -2.25 18.94 4.91
N LEU A 119 -2.66 18.28 6.00
CA LEU A 119 -3.65 17.20 5.94
C LEU A 119 -5.03 17.72 5.50
N ALA A 120 -5.47 18.86 6.03
CA ALA A 120 -6.70 19.53 5.63
C ALA A 120 -6.74 19.75 4.12
N LEU A 121 -5.68 20.37 3.59
CA LEU A 121 -5.51 20.63 2.16
C LEU A 121 -5.54 19.32 1.36
N ALA A 122 -4.80 18.29 1.79
CA ALA A 122 -4.77 17.01 1.10
C ALA A 122 -6.16 16.36 1.04
N THR A 123 -6.92 16.39 2.14
CA THR A 123 -8.28 15.84 2.17
C THR A 123 -9.27 16.63 1.31
N GLU A 124 -9.16 17.96 1.30
CA GLU A 124 -9.99 18.83 0.45
C GLU A 124 -9.72 18.58 -1.03
N LEU A 125 -8.44 18.58 -1.44
CA LEU A 125 -8.04 18.31 -2.81
C LEU A 125 -8.45 16.90 -3.25
N ALA A 126 -8.32 15.92 -2.35
CA ALA A 126 -8.74 14.56 -2.64
C ALA A 126 -10.25 14.46 -2.91
N ALA A 127 -11.07 15.15 -2.11
CA ALA A 127 -12.50 15.21 -2.34
C ALA A 127 -12.84 15.92 -3.66
N ARG A 128 -12.19 17.06 -3.96
CA ARG A 128 -12.41 17.84 -5.20
C ARG A 128 -12.06 17.05 -6.46
N HIS A 129 -10.94 16.33 -6.43
CA HIS A 129 -10.41 15.61 -7.59
C HIS A 129 -10.77 14.12 -7.61
N LYS A 130 -11.74 13.68 -6.78
CA LYS A 130 -12.19 12.27 -6.68
C LYS A 130 -11.04 11.27 -6.42
N VAL A 131 -10.06 11.66 -5.60
CA VAL A 131 -8.91 10.83 -5.24
C VAL A 131 -9.18 10.09 -3.94
N ILE A 132 -8.87 8.80 -3.91
CA ILE A 132 -8.78 8.00 -2.70
C ILE A 132 -7.35 8.13 -2.17
N LEU A 133 -7.21 8.61 -0.94
CA LEU A 133 -5.90 8.74 -0.30
C LEU A 133 -5.50 7.43 0.36
N TYR A 134 -4.32 6.93 0.05
CA TYR A 134 -3.70 5.82 0.74
C TYR A 134 -2.67 6.34 1.74
N LEU A 135 -2.88 6.01 3.01
CA LEU A 135 -1.99 6.34 4.13
C LEU A 135 -1.29 5.04 4.56
N ASP A 136 -0.08 4.82 4.03
CA ASP A 136 0.77 3.68 4.44
C ASP A 136 1.62 4.02 5.66
N GLY A 137 1.96 3.00 6.44
CA GLY A 137 2.92 3.17 7.53
C GLY A 137 2.34 3.95 8.70
N THR A 138 1.03 3.85 8.98
CA THR A 138 0.52 4.20 10.31
C THR A 138 0.95 3.12 11.30
N HIS A 139 2.26 3.00 11.55
CA HIS A 139 2.81 2.27 12.68
C HIS A 139 2.25 2.94 13.93
N ALA A 140 1.28 2.29 14.54
CA ALA A 140 0.45 2.97 15.51
C ALA A 140 1.10 2.92 16.89
N PHE A 141 1.04 4.06 17.57
CA PHE A 141 1.22 4.25 19.01
C PHE A 141 2.58 3.88 19.63
N ALA A 142 3.55 3.42 18.84
CA ALA A 142 4.94 3.42 19.28
C ALA A 142 5.44 4.86 19.32
N HIS A 143 5.96 5.28 20.48
CA HIS A 143 6.74 6.50 20.57
C HIS A 143 8.10 6.20 19.99
N GLU A 144 8.44 6.82 18.87
CA GLU A 144 9.82 6.82 18.39
C GLU A 144 10.57 7.86 19.22
N ASN A 145 11.55 7.42 20.01
CA ASN A 145 12.41 8.31 20.80
C ASN A 145 11.64 9.26 21.75
N GLY A 146 10.51 8.79 22.31
CA GLY A 146 9.68 9.58 23.24
C GLY A 146 8.75 10.60 22.58
N GLN A 147 8.66 10.62 21.25
CA GLN A 147 7.70 11.45 20.49
C GLN A 147 6.68 10.58 19.75
N PRO A 148 5.45 11.06 19.51
CA PRO A 148 4.47 10.33 18.71
C PRO A 148 4.98 10.08 17.29
N SER A 149 4.84 8.86 16.78
CA SER A 149 5.20 8.54 15.39
C SER A 149 4.42 9.42 14.39
N PRO A 150 4.99 9.74 13.21
CA PRO A 150 4.27 10.51 12.18
C PRO A 150 2.89 9.92 11.84
N GLY A 151 2.79 8.59 11.79
CA GLY A 151 1.52 7.89 11.57
C GLY A 151 0.47 8.16 12.65
N MET A 152 0.87 8.15 13.92
CA MET A 152 -0.04 8.45 15.04
C MET A 152 -0.52 9.91 15.02
N GLN A 153 0.37 10.85 14.69
CA GLN A 153 0.02 12.26 14.56
C GLN A 153 -1.00 12.47 13.43
N VAL A 154 -0.78 11.83 12.27
CA VAL A 154 -1.70 11.88 11.13
C VAL A 154 -3.06 11.28 11.47
N LEU A 155 -3.13 10.11 12.13
CA LEU A 155 -4.40 9.51 12.54
C LEU A 155 -5.19 10.40 13.51
N THR A 156 -4.49 11.11 14.40
CA THR A 156 -5.16 12.03 15.32
C THR A 156 -5.69 13.26 14.58
N ALA A 157 -4.87 13.85 13.71
CA ALA A 157 -5.23 15.01 12.90
C ALA A 157 -6.32 14.71 11.86
N LEU A 158 -6.53 13.44 11.49
CA LEU A 158 -7.54 13.05 10.51
C LEU A 158 -8.98 13.11 11.07
N LYS A 159 -9.15 13.00 12.39
CA LYS A 159 -10.45 12.95 13.08
C LYS A 159 -11.46 14.02 12.63
N PRO A 160 -11.12 15.33 12.61
CA PRO A 160 -12.06 16.37 12.16
C PRO A 160 -12.50 16.19 10.70
N TYR A 161 -11.64 15.60 9.86
CA TYR A 161 -11.91 15.43 8.44
C TYR A 161 -12.71 14.17 8.13
N LEU A 162 -12.83 13.19 9.03
CA LEU A 162 -13.49 11.91 8.76
C LEU A 162 -14.93 12.02 8.26
N MET A 163 -15.65 13.07 8.64
CA MET A 163 -17.03 13.32 8.21
C MET A 163 -17.14 14.13 6.91
N THR A 164 -16.02 14.57 6.36
CA THR A 164 -15.94 15.25 5.06
C THR A 164 -16.00 14.22 3.91
N PRO A 165 -16.31 14.62 2.67
CA PRO A 165 -16.61 13.69 1.58
C PRO A 165 -15.37 12.98 0.99
N PHE A 166 -14.17 13.19 1.54
CA PHE A 166 -12.96 12.48 1.09
C PHE A 166 -13.01 10.99 1.44
N ARG A 167 -12.25 10.18 0.69
CA ARG A 167 -12.10 8.74 0.93
C ARG A 167 -10.65 8.40 1.17
N CYS A 168 -10.42 7.43 2.05
CA CYS A 168 -9.07 6.96 2.29
C CYS A 168 -9.00 5.47 2.61
N ILE A 169 -7.80 4.92 2.37
CA ILE A 169 -7.37 3.60 2.79
C ILE A 169 -6.23 3.80 3.77
N ILE A 170 -6.28 3.11 4.91
CA ILE A 170 -5.24 3.13 5.93
C ILE A 170 -4.69 1.71 6.06
N SER A 171 -3.38 1.51 5.92
CA SER A 171 -2.73 0.26 6.33
C SER A 171 -2.13 0.40 7.71
N ALA A 172 -2.57 -0.44 8.64
CA ALA A 172 -2.15 -0.38 10.03
C ALA A 172 -1.79 -1.79 10.56
N PRO A 173 -0.97 -1.90 11.62
CA PRO A 173 -0.77 -3.17 12.30
C PRO A 173 -2.02 -3.62 13.07
N CYS A 174 -2.06 -4.89 13.48
CA CYS A 174 -3.19 -5.49 14.20
C CYS A 174 -3.58 -4.72 15.47
N GLU A 175 -2.60 -4.32 16.28
CA GLU A 175 -2.81 -3.56 17.52
C GLU A 175 -3.49 -2.20 17.26
N ALA A 176 -3.07 -1.50 16.20
CA ALA A 176 -3.67 -0.24 15.78
C ALA A 176 -5.15 -0.40 15.42
N MET A 177 -5.45 -1.50 14.74
CA MET A 177 -6.81 -1.80 14.28
C MET A 177 -7.77 -1.90 15.45
N GLU A 178 -7.36 -2.50 16.57
CA GLU A 178 -8.20 -2.60 17.77
C GLU A 178 -8.48 -1.21 18.37
N GLN A 179 -7.47 -0.34 18.41
CA GLN A 179 -7.64 1.03 18.90
C GLN A 179 -8.57 1.85 17.98
N LEU A 180 -8.38 1.77 16.66
CA LEU A 180 -9.24 2.41 15.67
C LEU A 180 -10.67 1.85 15.71
N LYS A 181 -10.80 0.54 15.95
CA LYS A 181 -12.08 -0.12 16.20
C LYS A 181 -12.69 0.29 17.53
N ASN A 182 -11.99 0.88 18.48
CA ASN A 182 -12.56 1.38 19.72
C ASN A 182 -12.97 2.84 19.65
N ASP A 183 -12.34 3.61 18.76
CA ASP A 183 -12.66 5.02 18.51
C ASP A 183 -14.00 5.21 17.77
N ALA A 184 -14.87 6.05 18.33
CA ALA A 184 -16.21 6.29 17.82
C ALA A 184 -16.24 7.00 16.45
N ALA A 185 -15.24 7.83 16.13
CA ALA A 185 -15.17 8.53 14.85
C ALA A 185 -14.77 7.56 13.73
N TYR A 186 -13.76 6.73 13.98
CA TYR A 186 -13.29 5.73 13.03
C TYR A 186 -14.33 4.64 12.77
N LYS A 187 -14.99 4.11 13.81
CA LYS A 187 -16.09 3.13 13.68
C LYS A 187 -17.21 3.57 12.73
N LYS A 188 -17.57 4.85 12.75
CA LYS A 188 -18.70 5.38 11.96
C LYS A 188 -18.38 5.53 10.48
N ARG A 189 -17.09 5.71 10.15
CA ARG A 189 -16.64 6.04 8.79
C ARG A 189 -15.99 4.86 8.07
N PHE A 190 -15.25 4.02 8.79
CA PHE A 190 -14.42 2.98 8.20
C PHE A 190 -15.05 1.60 8.27
N ARG A 191 -14.76 0.81 7.24
CA ARG A 191 -14.82 -0.65 7.31
C ARG A 191 -13.43 -1.19 7.59
N PHE A 192 -13.38 -2.33 8.26
CA PHE A 192 -12.16 -2.94 8.78
C PHE A 192 -11.97 -4.30 8.12
N MET A 193 -10.80 -4.53 7.54
CA MET A 193 -10.43 -5.79 6.90
C MET A 193 -9.08 -6.25 7.44
N THR A 194 -8.94 -7.55 7.70
CA THR A 194 -7.68 -8.15 8.14
C THR A 194 -7.16 -9.09 7.06
N LEU A 195 -5.89 -8.92 6.67
CA LEU A 195 -5.16 -9.82 5.80
C LEU A 195 -4.42 -10.86 6.64
N CYS A 196 -4.75 -12.13 6.44
CA CYS A 196 -4.02 -13.25 7.04
C CYS A 196 -2.79 -13.61 6.20
N SER A 197 -1.77 -14.24 6.79
CA SER A 197 -0.65 -14.77 6.00
C SER A 197 -1.16 -15.85 5.03
N LEU A 198 -0.50 -15.97 3.88
CA LEU A 198 -0.81 -17.00 2.89
C LEU A 198 -0.36 -18.37 3.42
N ASN A 199 -1.02 -19.44 2.99
CA ASN A 199 -0.50 -20.78 3.30
C ASN A 199 0.75 -21.10 2.47
N ASP A 200 1.49 -22.13 2.84
CA ASP A 200 2.79 -22.41 2.21
C ASP A 200 2.70 -22.78 0.72
N THR A 201 1.62 -23.45 0.33
CA THR A 201 1.36 -23.74 -1.08
C THR A 201 1.15 -22.45 -1.88
N GLN A 202 0.37 -21.52 -1.33
CA GLN A 202 0.14 -20.20 -1.92
C GLN A 202 1.43 -19.38 -1.96
N LYS A 203 2.21 -19.34 -0.86
CA LYS A 203 3.52 -18.66 -0.81
C LYS A 203 4.46 -19.19 -1.90
N LYS A 204 4.59 -20.51 -2.04
CA LYS A 204 5.38 -21.16 -3.09
C LYS A 204 4.93 -20.70 -4.47
N ASN A 205 3.63 -20.73 -4.75
CA ASN A 205 3.11 -20.34 -6.06
C ASN A 205 3.34 -18.85 -6.38
N VAL A 206 3.23 -17.96 -5.37
CA VAL A 206 3.59 -16.54 -5.54
C VAL A 206 5.06 -16.37 -5.93
N ILE A 207 5.96 -17.11 -5.27
CA ILE A 207 7.39 -17.07 -5.55
C ILE A 207 7.69 -17.59 -6.95
N LEU A 208 7.11 -18.73 -7.34
CA LEU A 208 7.28 -19.30 -8.67
C LEU A 208 6.75 -18.38 -9.78
N ASN A 209 5.62 -17.70 -9.53
CA ASN A 209 5.08 -16.72 -10.47
C ASN A 209 6.02 -15.50 -10.62
N ARG A 210 6.65 -15.05 -9.53
CA ARG A 210 7.51 -13.86 -9.52
C ARG A 210 8.91 -14.12 -10.10
N PHE A 211 9.56 -15.22 -9.72
CA PHE A 211 10.95 -15.51 -10.08
C PHE A 211 11.09 -16.55 -11.19
N GLY A 212 9.98 -17.16 -11.61
CA GLY A 212 9.95 -18.27 -12.57
C GLY A 212 10.11 -19.63 -11.91
N ASN A 213 9.66 -20.66 -12.63
CA ASN A 213 9.82 -22.05 -12.21
C ASN A 213 11.16 -22.60 -12.72
N THR A 214 12.20 -22.48 -11.90
CA THR A 214 13.55 -23.00 -12.21
C THR A 214 14.04 -23.90 -11.07
N PRO A 215 14.90 -24.91 -11.36
CA PRO A 215 15.44 -25.80 -10.33
C PRO A 215 16.09 -25.05 -9.17
N PHE A 216 16.81 -23.96 -9.47
CA PHE A 216 17.41 -23.07 -8.48
C PHE A 216 16.41 -22.53 -7.46
N ILE A 217 15.23 -22.10 -7.91
CA ILE A 217 14.19 -21.56 -7.04
C ILE A 217 13.55 -22.67 -6.21
N GLU A 218 13.35 -23.85 -6.78
CA GLU A 218 12.84 -25.01 -6.06
C GLU A 218 13.81 -25.45 -4.95
N ASP A 219 15.11 -25.47 -5.23
CA ASP A 219 16.16 -25.79 -4.26
C ASP A 219 16.24 -24.73 -3.16
N ALA A 220 16.19 -23.45 -3.50
CA ALA A 220 16.19 -22.36 -2.53
C ALA A 220 14.98 -22.43 -1.58
N LEU A 221 13.81 -22.82 -2.10
CA LEU A 221 12.61 -23.04 -1.30
C LEU A 221 12.73 -24.26 -0.39
N ALA A 222 13.29 -25.37 -0.89
CA ALA A 222 13.52 -26.58 -0.11
C ALA A 222 14.51 -26.35 1.04
N GLN A 223 15.58 -25.58 0.81
CA GLN A 223 16.60 -25.24 1.81
C GLN A 223 16.11 -24.22 2.84
N SER A 224 15.09 -23.41 2.51
CA SER A 224 14.61 -22.34 3.37
C SER A 224 13.80 -22.82 4.59
N GLY A 225 13.50 -24.13 4.70
CA GLY A 225 12.79 -24.73 5.83
C GLY A 225 11.32 -24.31 5.89
N GLY A 226 10.42 -25.21 5.50
CA GLY A 226 8.98 -24.97 5.45
C GLY A 226 8.35 -24.66 6.81
N GLU A 227 7.18 -24.01 6.76
CA GLU A 227 6.23 -23.65 7.82
C GLU A 227 6.34 -22.26 8.46
N SER A 228 7.53 -21.75 8.83
CA SER A 228 7.57 -20.55 9.70
C SER A 228 7.95 -19.21 9.06
N ARG A 229 8.44 -19.18 7.81
CA ARG A 229 8.88 -17.92 7.19
C ARG A 229 7.73 -17.15 6.53
N GLU A 230 7.76 -15.85 6.68
CA GLU A 230 6.83 -14.95 6.00
C GLU A 230 7.21 -14.77 4.52
N LEU A 231 6.22 -14.48 3.68
CA LEU A 231 6.43 -14.39 2.22
C LEU A 231 7.51 -13.37 1.84
N HIS A 232 7.57 -12.22 2.51
CA HIS A 232 8.58 -11.20 2.22
C HIS A 232 10.01 -11.70 2.46
N GLN A 233 10.25 -12.45 3.54
CA GLN A 233 11.56 -13.02 3.86
C GLN A 233 12.02 -14.03 2.80
N LEU A 234 11.07 -14.83 2.29
CA LEU A 234 11.35 -15.77 1.21
C LEU A 234 11.71 -15.03 -0.09
N ILE A 235 10.97 -13.96 -0.43
CA ILE A 235 11.26 -13.13 -1.61
C ILE A 235 12.63 -12.47 -1.50
N GLU A 236 12.96 -11.88 -0.35
CA GLU A 236 14.26 -11.23 -0.10
C GLU A 236 15.41 -12.22 -0.19
N ASN A 237 15.26 -13.40 0.42
CA ASN A 237 16.29 -14.44 0.37
C ASN A 237 16.56 -14.90 -1.08
N ILE A 238 15.50 -15.14 -1.85
CA ILE A 238 15.62 -15.58 -3.24
C ILE A 238 16.25 -14.49 -4.11
N ASP A 239 15.82 -13.23 -3.96
CA ASP A 239 16.39 -12.11 -4.69
C ASP A 239 17.89 -11.94 -4.38
N TYR A 240 18.28 -12.08 -3.11
CA TYR A 240 19.67 -12.08 -2.69
C TYR A 240 20.47 -13.22 -3.34
N LEU A 241 19.95 -14.46 -3.32
CA LEU A 241 20.64 -15.61 -3.92
C LEU A 241 20.82 -15.43 -5.45
N GLN A 242 19.80 -14.94 -6.15
CA GLN A 242 19.92 -14.60 -7.59
C GLN A 242 20.91 -13.46 -7.84
N ALA A 243 20.93 -12.43 -6.98
CA ALA A 243 21.91 -11.36 -7.06
C ALA A 243 23.33 -11.89 -6.83
N LEU A 244 23.51 -12.79 -5.87
CA LEU A 244 24.80 -13.41 -5.56
C LEU A 244 25.35 -14.18 -6.76
N GLU A 245 24.55 -15.00 -7.43
CA GLU A 245 24.97 -15.70 -8.65
C GLU A 245 25.34 -14.75 -9.79
N ARG A 246 24.54 -13.70 -10.01
CA ARG A 246 24.84 -12.66 -11.00
C ARG A 246 26.14 -11.92 -10.69
N VAL A 247 26.46 -11.71 -9.42
CA VAL A 247 27.70 -11.06 -8.99
C VAL A 247 28.89 -12.01 -9.12
N LYS A 248 28.77 -13.26 -8.64
CA LYS A 248 29.82 -14.29 -8.74
C LYS A 248 30.23 -14.53 -10.19
N SER A 249 29.25 -14.69 -11.08
CA SER A 249 29.48 -14.89 -12.53
C SER A 249 30.20 -13.71 -13.18
N ARG A 250 29.88 -12.47 -12.79
CA ARG A 250 30.55 -11.26 -13.32
C ARG A 250 31.96 -11.07 -12.77
N LEU A 251 32.21 -11.45 -11.53
CA LEU A 251 33.50 -11.28 -10.86
C LEU A 251 34.45 -12.47 -11.10
N ALA A 252 34.02 -13.49 -11.86
CA ALA A 252 34.77 -14.72 -12.12
C ALA A 252 35.29 -15.38 -10.83
N PHE A 253 34.53 -15.27 -9.73
CA PHE A 253 34.76 -16.08 -8.54
C PHE A 253 34.35 -17.51 -8.88
N THR A 254 35.24 -18.26 -9.54
CA THR A 254 35.14 -19.71 -9.58
C THR A 254 35.35 -20.23 -8.17
N GLU A 255 34.34 -20.91 -7.63
CA GLU A 255 34.48 -21.68 -6.40
C GLU A 255 35.59 -22.71 -6.65
N SER A 256 36.73 -22.48 -6.00
CA SER A 256 37.89 -23.38 -5.96
C SER A 256 37.65 -24.55 -5.03
#